data_AF-A0A1I6EQ48-F1
#
_entry.id   AF-A0A1I6EQ48-F1
#
_cell.length_a   1.000
_cell.length_b   1.000
_cell.length_c   1.000
_cell.angle_alpha   90.00
_cell.angle_beta   90.00
_cell.angle_gamma   90.00
#
_symmetry.space_group_name_H-M   'P 1'
#
loop_
_entity.id
_entity.type
_entity.pdbx_description
1 polymer ?
#
loop_
_entity_poly.entity_id
_entity_poly.type
_entity_poly.pdbx_seq_one_letter_code
_entity_poly.pdbx_strand_id
1 'polypeptide(L)'
;MIALAVVAAVVAMCAVAVSLWQAREAKHAQDAAKKSHESATRAQEEAQAARKAVEQATASAFQAKNVAEEAKKSAAKAEEAVGKAAEAATASRMLADEALLIAQQMTAQVNGLVEVIAARGSRSGMPTFAITPGAPDEFRLSYFGGPAVIEQLTVSVVPGSRVLGLSQYDDEPPVEHLEVGPLHNGSAITFRAATGQRASAVFQVRAEPWEPVVVRAE
;
A
#
# COMPACT_ATOMS: atom_id res chain seq x y z
N MET A 1 -140.56 -0.83 5.14
CA MET A 1 -139.55 0.05 4.48
C MET A 1 -138.42 0.48 5.42
N ILE A 2 -138.68 0.89 6.67
CA ILE A 2 -137.64 1.39 7.59
C ILE A 2 -136.56 0.35 7.94
N ALA A 3 -136.92 -0.90 8.24
CA ALA A 3 -135.95 -1.94 8.61
C ALA A 3 -134.93 -2.28 7.50
N LEU A 4 -135.36 -2.29 6.23
CA LEU A 4 -134.49 -2.51 5.07
C LEU A 4 -133.48 -1.38 4.89
N ALA A 5 -133.89 -0.12 5.13
CA ALA A 5 -133.01 1.04 5.04
C ALA A 5 -131.92 1.03 6.13
N VAL A 6 -132.27 0.59 7.35
CA VAL A 6 -131.31 0.47 8.46
C VAL A 6 -130.26 -0.62 8.16
N VAL A 7 -130.70 -1.78 7.66
CA VAL A 7 -129.76 -2.87 7.29
C VAL A 7 -128.83 -2.41 6.16
N ALA A 8 -129.36 -1.72 5.14
CA ALA A 8 -128.54 -1.17 4.06
C ALA A 8 -127.50 -0.15 4.56
N ALA A 9 -127.87 0.73 5.50
CA ALA A 9 -126.96 1.71 6.08
C ALA A 9 -125.83 1.05 6.90
N VAL A 10 -126.14 -0.01 7.66
CA VAL A 10 -125.13 -0.76 8.42
C VAL A 10 -124.17 -1.50 7.49
N VAL A 11 -124.67 -2.15 6.44
CA VAL A 11 -123.81 -2.82 5.45
C VAL A 11 -122.91 -1.81 4.72
N ALA A 12 -123.45 -0.64 4.37
CA ALA A 12 -122.65 0.43 3.77
C ALA A 12 -121.56 0.95 4.72
N MET A 13 -121.86 1.16 6.00
CA MET A 13 -120.84 1.53 6.99
C MET A 13 -119.75 0.47 7.13
N CYS A 14 -120.13 -0.82 7.23
CA CYS A 14 -119.15 -1.91 7.31
C CYS A 14 -118.26 -1.99 6.06
N ALA A 15 -118.82 -1.81 4.86
CA ALA A 15 -118.05 -1.78 3.61
C ALA A 15 -117.06 -0.61 3.55
N VAL A 16 -117.46 0.57 4.04
CA VAL A 16 -116.56 1.74 4.14
C VAL A 16 -115.46 1.49 5.17
N ALA A 17 -115.76 0.86 6.31
CA ALA A 17 -114.76 0.51 7.31
C ALA A 17 -113.71 -0.49 6.76
N VAL A 18 -114.16 -1.52 6.03
CA VAL A 18 -113.26 -2.51 5.41
C VAL A 18 -112.40 -1.87 4.32
N SER A 19 -112.95 -1.00 3.47
CA SER A 19 -112.19 -0.32 2.42
C SER A 19 -111.16 0.66 2.99
N LEU A 20 -111.49 1.41 4.05
CA LEU A 20 -110.54 2.26 4.75
C LEU A 20 -109.43 1.45 5.45
N TRP A 21 -109.78 0.30 6.02
CA TRP A 21 -108.78 -0.60 6.61
C TRP A 21 -107.83 -1.16 5.55
N GLN A 22 -108.34 -1.66 4.42
CA GLN A 22 -107.49 -2.14 3.31
C GLN A 22 -106.64 -1.03 2.70
N ALA A 23 -107.17 0.20 2.57
CA ALA A 23 -106.38 1.33 2.08
C ALA A 23 -105.24 1.70 3.04
N ARG A 24 -105.47 1.59 4.35
CA ARG A 24 -104.45 1.81 5.38
C ARG A 24 -103.38 0.71 5.35
N GLU A 25 -103.80 -0.55 5.24
CA GLU A 25 -102.90 -1.70 5.15
C GLU A 25 -102.03 -1.63 3.89
N ALA A 26 -102.63 -1.28 2.74
CA ALA A 26 -101.91 -1.08 1.47
C ALA A 26 -100.88 0.06 1.57
N LYS A 27 -101.21 1.16 2.26
CA LYS A 27 -100.26 2.25 2.49
C LYS A 27 -99.09 1.83 3.40
N HIS A 28 -99.37 1.11 4.48
CA HIS A 28 -98.32 0.57 5.34
C HIS A 28 -97.43 -0.44 4.61
N ALA A 29 -98.00 -1.30 3.75
CA ALA A 29 -97.24 -2.22 2.90
C ALA A 29 -96.36 -1.47 1.88
N GLN A 30 -96.86 -0.38 1.29
CA GLN A 30 -96.10 0.44 0.34
C GLN A 30 -94.93 1.17 1.03
N ASP A 31 -95.15 1.73 2.22
CA ASP A 31 -94.10 2.39 2.99
C ASP A 31 -93.03 1.39 3.46
N ALA A 32 -93.42 0.17 3.83
CA ALA A 32 -92.49 -0.91 4.15
C ALA A 32 -91.68 -1.35 2.92
N ALA A 33 -92.33 -1.47 1.75
CA ALA A 33 -91.65 -1.80 0.50
C ALA A 33 -90.65 -0.72 0.07
N LYS A 34 -90.99 0.57 0.21
CA LYS A 34 -90.07 1.69 -0.08
C LYS A 34 -88.85 1.66 0.82
N LYS A 35 -89.04 1.51 2.14
CA LYS A 35 -87.92 1.40 3.10
C LYS A 35 -87.04 0.19 2.82
N SER A 36 -87.64 -0.95 2.47
CA SER A 36 -86.90 -2.14 2.06
C SER A 36 -86.07 -1.88 0.81
N HIS A 37 -86.64 -1.24 -0.21
CA HIS A 37 -85.93 -0.89 -1.44
C HIS A 37 -84.78 0.11 -1.20
N GLU A 38 -84.99 1.13 -0.36
CA GLU A 38 -83.94 2.07 0.06
C GLU A 38 -82.81 1.38 0.83
N SER A 39 -83.15 0.43 1.71
CA SER A 39 -82.12 -0.35 2.43
C SER A 39 -81.34 -1.30 1.51
N ALA A 40 -82.03 -1.92 0.53
CA ALA A 40 -81.41 -2.81 -0.43
C ALA A 40 -80.47 -2.05 -1.38
N THR A 41 -80.87 -0.86 -1.83
CA THR A 41 -80.03 0.00 -2.69
C THR A 41 -78.80 0.50 -1.96
N ARG A 42 -78.91 0.95 -0.70
CA ARG A 42 -77.74 1.30 0.13
C ARG A 42 -76.81 0.12 0.36
N ALA A 43 -77.34 -1.05 0.69
CA ALA A 43 -76.53 -2.26 0.86
C ALA A 43 -75.81 -2.65 -0.44
N GLN A 44 -76.44 -2.44 -1.60
CA GLN A 44 -75.83 -2.69 -2.90
C GLN A 44 -74.71 -1.68 -3.22
N GLU A 45 -74.90 -0.41 -2.90
CA GLU A 45 -73.88 0.64 -3.05
C GLU A 45 -72.65 0.36 -2.15
N GLU A 46 -72.88 0.01 -0.88
CA GLU A 46 -71.81 -0.36 0.06
C GLU A 46 -71.06 -1.62 -0.40
N ALA A 47 -71.77 -2.63 -0.91
CA ALA A 47 -71.15 -3.83 -1.46
C ALA A 47 -70.32 -3.54 -2.72
N GLN A 48 -70.76 -2.62 -3.59
CA GLN A 48 -69.98 -2.19 -4.75
C GLN A 48 -68.75 -1.38 -4.36
N ALA A 49 -68.87 -0.49 -3.37
CA ALA A 49 -67.75 0.26 -2.84
C ALA A 49 -66.69 -0.68 -2.22
N ALA A 50 -67.12 -1.68 -1.45
CA ALA A 50 -66.25 -2.69 -0.87
C ALA A 50 -65.50 -3.51 -1.95
N ARG A 51 -66.19 -3.91 -3.03
CA ARG A 51 -65.54 -4.62 -4.16
C ARG A 51 -64.47 -3.78 -4.83
N LYS A 52 -64.75 -2.50 -5.10
CA LYS A 52 -63.76 -1.58 -5.68
C LYS A 52 -62.55 -1.38 -4.77
N ALA A 53 -62.76 -1.28 -3.45
CA ALA A 53 -61.66 -1.18 -2.48
C ALA A 53 -60.79 -2.45 -2.46
N VAL A 54 -61.40 -3.63 -2.57
CA VAL A 54 -60.68 -4.91 -2.66
C VAL A 54 -59.89 -5.03 -3.96
N GLU A 55 -60.44 -4.60 -5.10
CA GLU A 55 -59.72 -4.58 -6.38
C GLU A 55 -58.53 -3.62 -6.34
N GLN A 56 -58.68 -2.44 -5.75
CA GLN A 56 -57.56 -1.51 -5.55
C GLN A 56 -56.51 -2.08 -4.60
N ALA A 57 -56.92 -2.70 -3.49
CA ALA A 57 -56.01 -3.33 -2.54
C ALA A 57 -55.23 -4.48 -3.18
N THR A 58 -55.89 -5.34 -3.97
CA THR A 58 -55.23 -6.44 -4.68
C THR A 58 -54.28 -5.92 -5.76
N ALA A 59 -54.65 -4.89 -6.53
CA ALA A 59 -53.76 -4.25 -7.49
C ALA A 59 -52.51 -3.66 -6.81
N SER A 60 -52.69 -2.97 -5.67
CA SER A 60 -51.58 -2.40 -4.90
C SER A 60 -50.67 -3.49 -4.30
N ALA A 61 -51.24 -4.61 -3.85
CA ALA A 61 -50.48 -5.75 -3.34
C ALA A 61 -49.64 -6.42 -4.45
N PHE A 62 -50.18 -6.55 -5.67
CA PHE A 62 -49.41 -7.06 -6.81
C PHE A 62 -48.26 -6.13 -7.19
N GLN A 63 -48.49 -4.80 -7.20
CA GLN A 63 -47.42 -3.83 -7.42
C GLN A 63 -46.35 -3.90 -6.33
N ALA A 64 -46.73 -3.96 -5.06
CA ALA A 64 -45.79 -4.08 -3.95
C ALA A 64 -44.96 -5.37 -4.03
N LYS A 65 -45.58 -6.48 -4.44
CA LYS A 65 -44.86 -7.75 -4.66
C LYS A 65 -43.83 -7.64 -5.80
N ASN A 66 -44.19 -6.99 -6.90
CA ASN A 66 -43.26 -6.79 -8.02
C ASN A 66 -42.07 -5.90 -7.61
N VAL A 67 -42.34 -4.79 -6.89
CA VAL A 67 -41.28 -3.92 -6.35
C VAL A 67 -40.36 -4.68 -5.40
N ALA A 68 -40.91 -5.54 -4.54
CA ALA A 68 -40.11 -6.36 -3.63
C ALA A 68 -39.22 -7.37 -4.37
N GLU A 69 -39.71 -8.01 -5.44
CA GLU A 69 -38.90 -8.92 -6.27
C GLU A 69 -37.82 -8.18 -7.06
N GLU A 70 -38.11 -6.99 -7.61
CA GLU A 70 -37.10 -6.14 -8.24
C GLU A 70 -36.03 -5.68 -7.25
N ALA A 71 -36.42 -5.31 -6.03
CA ALA A 71 -35.49 -4.95 -4.96
C ALA A 71 -34.56 -6.11 -4.61
N LYS A 72 -35.09 -7.34 -4.45
CA LYS A 72 -34.25 -8.54 -4.23
C LYS A 72 -33.26 -8.77 -5.36
N LYS A 73 -33.71 -8.61 -6.61
CA LYS A 73 -32.83 -8.77 -7.79
C LYS A 73 -31.72 -7.71 -7.82
N SER A 74 -32.04 -6.47 -7.45
CA SER A 74 -31.02 -5.42 -7.34
C SER A 74 -30.03 -5.66 -6.20
N ALA A 75 -30.50 -6.18 -5.06
CA ALA A 75 -29.64 -6.55 -3.93
C ALA A 75 -28.67 -7.67 -4.32
N ALA A 76 -29.15 -8.73 -4.98
CA ALA A 76 -28.30 -9.82 -5.46
C ALA A 76 -27.21 -9.35 -6.44
N LYS A 77 -27.56 -8.42 -7.36
CA LYS A 77 -26.58 -7.81 -8.27
C LYS A 77 -25.55 -6.96 -7.54
N ALA A 78 -25.97 -6.23 -6.50
CA ALA A 78 -25.06 -5.43 -5.69
C ALA A 78 -24.08 -6.32 -4.91
N GLU A 79 -24.56 -7.43 -4.32
CA GLU A 79 -23.70 -8.41 -3.66
C GLU A 79 -22.68 -9.04 -4.62
N GLU A 80 -23.08 -9.39 -5.84
CA GLU A 80 -22.17 -9.92 -6.86
C GLU A 80 -21.10 -8.88 -7.27
N ALA A 81 -21.50 -7.61 -7.42
CA ALA A 81 -20.57 -6.52 -7.72
C ALA A 81 -19.59 -6.26 -6.57
N VAL A 82 -20.05 -6.32 -5.33
CA VAL A 82 -19.20 -6.22 -4.14
C VAL A 82 -18.22 -7.39 -4.05
N GLY A 83 -18.67 -8.62 -4.33
CA GLY A 83 -17.80 -9.80 -4.40
C GLY A 83 -16.67 -9.64 -5.42
N LYS A 84 -17.02 -9.24 -6.65
CA LYS A 84 -16.03 -8.96 -7.72
C LYS A 84 -15.07 -7.83 -7.34
N ALA A 85 -15.56 -6.78 -6.70
CA ALA A 85 -14.71 -5.68 -6.24
C ALA A 85 -13.75 -6.13 -5.12
N ALA A 86 -14.20 -7.00 -4.21
CA ALA A 86 -13.36 -7.58 -3.17
C ALA A 86 -12.27 -8.47 -3.77
N GLU A 87 -12.59 -9.30 -4.75
CA GLU A 87 -11.61 -10.13 -5.48
C GLU A 87 -10.57 -9.27 -6.24
N ALA A 88 -11.01 -8.20 -6.89
CA ALA A 88 -10.09 -7.27 -7.56
C ALA A 88 -9.17 -6.53 -6.56
N ALA A 89 -9.71 -6.16 -5.39
CA ALA A 89 -8.94 -5.52 -4.34
C ALA A 89 -7.90 -6.47 -3.72
N THR A 90 -8.24 -7.74 -3.50
CA THR A 90 -7.29 -8.74 -3.00
C THR A 90 -6.19 -9.03 -4.01
N ALA A 91 -6.53 -9.18 -5.30
CA ALA A 91 -5.54 -9.34 -6.37
C ALA A 91 -4.60 -8.12 -6.47
N SER A 92 -5.15 -6.90 -6.38
CA SER A 92 -4.35 -5.67 -6.40
C SER A 92 -3.41 -5.58 -5.21
N ARG A 93 -3.84 -6.03 -4.03
CA ARG A 93 -3.01 -6.05 -2.82
C ARG A 93 -1.87 -7.06 -2.93
N MET A 94 -2.12 -8.25 -3.48
CA MET A 94 -1.05 -9.23 -3.73
C MET A 94 0.01 -8.69 -4.71
N LEU A 95 -0.42 -8.04 -5.79
CA LEU A 95 0.51 -7.40 -6.74
C LEU A 95 1.32 -6.27 -6.10
N ALA A 96 0.70 -5.48 -5.21
CA ALA A 96 1.41 -4.43 -4.48
C ALA A 96 2.43 -5.00 -3.49
N ASP A 97 2.08 -6.08 -2.79
CA ASP A 97 2.98 -6.77 -1.87
C ASP A 97 4.17 -7.41 -2.62
N GLU A 98 3.94 -8.01 -3.79
CA GLU A 98 5.00 -8.53 -4.67
C GLU A 98 5.92 -7.42 -5.18
N ALA A 99 5.36 -6.29 -5.63
CA ALA A 99 6.14 -5.15 -6.08
C ALA A 99 7.02 -4.58 -4.95
N LEU A 100 6.51 -4.54 -3.72
CA LEU A 100 7.24 -4.07 -2.55
C LEU A 100 8.37 -5.03 -2.17
N LEU A 101 8.15 -6.34 -2.26
CA LEU A 101 9.18 -7.35 -2.04
C LEU A 101 10.31 -7.26 -3.08
N ILE A 102 9.95 -7.09 -4.36
CA ILE A 102 10.93 -6.88 -5.45
C ILE A 102 11.71 -5.59 -5.21
N ALA A 103 11.05 -4.50 -4.83
CA ALA A 103 11.71 -3.24 -4.53
C ALA A 103 12.72 -3.36 -3.37
N GLN A 104 12.36 -4.11 -2.32
CA GLN A 104 13.27 -4.40 -1.21
C GLN A 104 14.48 -5.25 -1.66
N GLN A 105 14.25 -6.29 -2.48
CA GLN A 105 15.33 -7.10 -3.03
C GLN A 105 16.27 -6.29 -3.92
N MET A 106 15.74 -5.43 -4.79
CA MET A 106 16.53 -4.55 -5.65
C MET A 106 17.33 -3.54 -4.82
N THR A 107 16.73 -2.97 -3.77
CA THR A 107 17.43 -2.06 -2.86
C THR A 107 18.61 -2.77 -2.17
N ALA A 108 18.42 -4.01 -1.72
CA ALA A 108 19.49 -4.80 -1.12
C ALA A 108 20.63 -5.10 -2.11
N GLN A 109 20.30 -5.44 -3.37
CA GLN A 109 21.30 -5.68 -4.42
C GLN A 109 22.08 -4.41 -4.77
N VAL A 110 21.40 -3.27 -4.88
CA VAL A 110 22.04 -1.98 -5.15
C VAL A 110 22.98 -1.59 -4.01
N ASN A 111 22.55 -1.73 -2.76
CA ASN A 111 23.40 -1.45 -1.60
C ASN A 111 24.66 -2.34 -1.59
N GLY A 112 24.51 -3.63 -1.88
CA GLY A 112 25.65 -4.54 -2.00
C GLY A 112 26.64 -4.14 -3.11
N LEU A 113 26.13 -3.69 -4.26
CA LEU A 113 26.97 -3.18 -5.35
C LEU A 113 27.68 -1.88 -4.97
N VAL A 114 26.99 -0.96 -4.30
CA VAL A 114 27.57 0.30 -3.83
C VAL A 114 28.69 0.04 -2.83
N GLU A 115 28.51 -0.90 -1.89
CA GLU A 115 29.56 -1.30 -0.95
C GLU A 115 30.78 -1.92 -1.64
N VAL A 116 30.57 -2.79 -2.64
CA VAL A 116 31.66 -3.37 -3.43
C VAL A 116 32.40 -2.31 -4.24
N ILE A 117 31.70 -1.34 -4.83
CA ILE A 117 32.29 -0.23 -5.57
C ILE A 117 33.05 0.70 -4.61
N ALA A 118 32.51 1.02 -3.45
CA ALA A 118 33.17 1.84 -2.43
C ALA A 118 34.45 1.16 -1.90
N ALA A 119 34.39 -0.14 -1.61
CA ALA A 119 35.55 -0.93 -1.18
C ALA A 119 36.62 -1.06 -2.27
N ARG A 120 36.23 -1.09 -3.55
CA ARG A 120 37.16 -1.10 -4.68
C ARG A 120 37.76 0.28 -4.94
N GLY A 121 36.96 1.35 -4.78
CA GLY A 121 37.41 2.73 -4.85
C GLY A 121 38.44 3.07 -3.77
N SER A 122 38.27 2.58 -2.54
CA SER A 122 39.24 2.85 -1.45
C SER A 122 40.61 2.19 -1.65
N ARG A 123 40.68 1.14 -2.48
CA ARG A 123 41.95 0.46 -2.83
C ARG A 123 42.61 1.00 -4.09
N SER A 124 41.89 1.77 -4.90
CA SER A 124 42.42 2.39 -6.12
C SER A 124 42.90 3.81 -5.80
N GLY A 125 44.19 3.97 -5.52
CA GLY A 125 44.81 5.26 -5.18
C GLY A 125 45.60 5.29 -3.87
N MET A 126 45.72 4.16 -3.17
CA MET A 126 46.57 4.04 -1.98
C MET A 126 48.03 3.85 -2.39
N PRO A 127 48.97 4.66 -1.84
CA PRO A 127 50.37 4.51 -2.14
C PRO A 127 50.89 3.17 -1.61
N THR A 128 51.50 2.38 -2.49
CA THR A 128 52.21 1.15 -2.11
C THR A 128 53.71 1.43 -2.20
N PHE A 129 54.42 1.10 -1.11
CA PHE A 129 55.86 1.23 -0.99
C PHE A 129 56.49 -0.15 -0.83
N ALA A 130 57.54 -0.42 -1.61
CA ALA A 130 58.31 -1.65 -1.52
C ALA A 130 59.79 -1.31 -1.45
N ILE A 131 60.52 -1.92 -0.51
CA ILE A 131 61.96 -1.73 -0.37
C ILE A 131 62.66 -3.03 -0.70
N THR A 132 63.49 -3.01 -1.73
CA THR A 132 64.25 -4.18 -2.20
C THR A 132 65.74 -3.95 -1.96
N PRO A 133 66.48 -4.91 -1.39
CA PRO A 133 67.92 -4.79 -1.24
C PRO A 133 68.63 -4.85 -2.60
N GLY A 134 69.67 -4.03 -2.75
CA GLY A 134 70.55 -3.97 -3.92
C GLY A 134 71.96 -4.46 -3.61
N ALA A 135 72.94 -3.57 -3.78
CA ALA A 135 74.31 -3.80 -3.29
C ALA A 135 74.33 -3.95 -1.74
N PRO A 136 75.45 -4.41 -1.13
CA PRO A 136 75.49 -4.81 0.29
C PRO A 136 74.97 -3.78 1.30
N ASP A 137 75.05 -2.49 0.95
CA ASP A 137 74.61 -1.36 1.77
C ASP A 137 73.57 -0.49 1.06
N GLU A 138 72.95 -0.99 -0.02
CA GLU A 138 72.06 -0.24 -0.90
C GLU A 138 70.63 -0.81 -0.88
N PHE A 139 69.64 0.07 -0.81
CA PHE A 139 68.22 -0.27 -0.81
C PHE A 139 67.49 0.56 -1.85
N ARG A 140 66.57 -0.08 -2.56
CA ARG A 140 65.74 0.53 -3.58
C ARG A 140 64.31 0.63 -3.09
N LEU A 141 63.85 1.85 -2.83
CA LEU A 141 62.45 2.13 -2.53
C LEU A 141 61.68 2.35 -3.84
N SER A 142 60.68 1.53 -4.09
CA SER A 142 59.76 1.65 -5.23
C SER A 142 58.39 2.11 -4.77
N TYR A 143 57.75 2.97 -5.57
CA TYR A 143 56.43 3.53 -5.29
C TYR A 143 55.46 3.24 -6.43
N PHE A 144 54.29 2.69 -6.10
CA PHE A 144 53.24 2.41 -7.09
C PHE A 144 51.82 2.48 -6.50
N GLY A 145 50.80 2.65 -7.35
CA GLY A 145 49.38 2.51 -6.98
C GLY A 145 48.73 3.70 -6.28
N GLY A 146 49.50 4.76 -5.98
CA GLY A 146 49.02 6.02 -5.38
C GLY A 146 48.89 7.18 -6.39
N PRO A 147 48.84 8.45 -5.93
CA PRO A 147 48.86 9.62 -6.79
C PRO A 147 50.07 9.71 -7.72
N ALA A 148 50.00 10.61 -8.72
CA ALA A 148 51.04 10.73 -9.74
C ALA A 148 52.43 11.08 -9.17
N VAL A 149 52.47 11.92 -8.13
CA VAL A 149 53.71 12.38 -7.46
C VAL A 149 53.46 12.48 -5.96
N ILE A 150 54.42 12.04 -5.16
CA ILE A 150 54.52 12.34 -3.72
C ILE A 150 55.62 13.38 -3.55
N GLU A 151 55.28 14.60 -3.15
CA GLU A 151 56.21 15.74 -3.06
C GLU A 151 57.32 15.54 -2.02
N GLN A 152 56.98 14.97 -0.86
CA GLN A 152 57.92 14.73 0.22
C GLN A 152 57.61 13.39 0.89
N LEU A 153 58.64 12.54 0.96
CA LEU A 153 58.58 11.23 1.58
C LEU A 153 59.70 11.13 2.60
N THR A 154 59.39 10.72 3.83
CA THR A 154 60.41 10.45 4.84
C THR A 154 60.60 8.95 5.01
N VAL A 155 61.84 8.49 4.88
CA VAL A 155 62.25 7.12 5.20
C VAL A 155 63.02 7.16 6.51
N SER A 156 62.55 6.42 7.51
CA SER A 156 63.22 6.32 8.81
C SER A 156 63.56 4.89 9.15
N VAL A 157 64.63 4.71 9.91
CA VAL A 157 65.02 3.40 10.46
C VAL A 157 64.12 3.09 11.65
N VAL A 158 63.54 1.88 11.69
CA VAL A 158 62.77 1.44 12.86
C VAL A 158 63.74 1.15 14.02
N PRO A 159 63.48 1.67 15.24
CA PRO A 159 64.30 1.37 16.42
C PRO A 159 64.46 -0.14 16.62
N GLY A 160 65.71 -0.62 16.75
CA GLY A 160 66.05 -2.04 16.84
C GLY A 160 66.49 -2.68 15.52
N SER A 161 66.46 -1.95 14.41
CA SER A 161 67.13 -2.36 13.17
C SER A 161 68.66 -2.28 13.29
N ARG A 162 69.39 -3.07 12.50
CA ARG A 162 70.87 -3.09 12.48
C ARG A 162 71.52 -1.97 11.64
N VAL A 163 70.70 -1.01 11.20
CA VAL A 163 71.11 0.15 10.39
C VAL A 163 71.45 1.31 11.30
N LEU A 164 72.65 1.88 11.13
CA LEU A 164 73.17 2.98 11.96
C LEU A 164 72.82 4.37 11.38
N GLY A 165 72.38 4.43 10.14
CA GLY A 165 71.84 5.63 9.50
C GLY A 165 71.67 5.45 7.99
N LEU A 166 71.10 6.44 7.34
CA LEU A 166 70.70 6.45 5.93
C LEU A 166 71.40 7.60 5.21
N SER A 167 71.84 7.38 3.99
CA SER A 167 72.36 8.45 3.12
C SER A 167 71.87 8.24 1.70
N GLN A 168 71.67 9.33 0.95
CA GLN A 168 71.32 9.24 -0.46
C GLN A 168 72.57 9.23 -1.34
N TYR A 169 73.62 9.93 -0.92
CA TYR A 169 74.87 10.09 -1.66
C TYR A 169 76.08 9.62 -0.83
N ASP A 170 77.17 9.28 -1.51
CA ASP A 170 78.39 8.72 -0.88
C ASP A 170 79.15 9.72 -0.01
N ASP A 171 78.98 11.02 -0.27
CA ASP A 171 79.68 12.09 0.45
C ASP A 171 78.85 12.67 1.62
N GLU A 172 77.66 12.11 1.90
CA GLU A 172 76.77 12.59 2.96
C GLU A 172 76.92 11.80 4.27
N PRO A 173 76.93 12.48 5.43
CA PRO A 173 76.90 11.80 6.70
C PRO A 173 75.56 11.04 6.88
N PRO A 174 75.58 9.82 7.42
CA PRO A 174 74.37 9.04 7.61
C PRO A 174 73.43 9.67 8.64
N VAL A 175 72.14 9.74 8.32
CA VAL A 175 71.08 10.34 9.15
C VAL A 175 70.02 9.32 9.55
N GLU A 176 69.32 9.54 10.66
CA GLU A 176 68.25 8.61 11.12
C GLU A 176 66.96 8.72 10.28
N HIS A 177 66.75 9.90 9.69
CA HIS A 177 65.60 10.24 8.85
C HIS A 177 66.10 10.77 7.52
N LEU A 178 65.79 10.06 6.44
CA LEU A 178 66.11 10.47 5.10
C LEU A 178 64.86 11.09 4.45
N GLU A 179 64.96 12.36 4.07
CA GLU A 179 63.95 13.00 3.24
C GLU A 179 64.22 12.70 1.77
N VAL A 180 63.23 12.12 1.13
CA VAL A 180 63.23 11.76 -0.28
C VAL A 180 62.28 12.73 -0.99
N GLY A 181 62.84 13.44 -1.97
CA GLY A 181 62.11 14.40 -2.80
C GLY A 181 61.04 13.76 -3.70
N PRO A 182 60.54 14.49 -4.71
CA PRO A 182 59.31 14.13 -5.39
C PRO A 182 59.39 12.76 -6.06
N LEU A 183 58.67 11.79 -5.50
CA LEU A 183 58.66 10.41 -5.99
C LEU A 183 57.46 10.21 -6.91
N HIS A 184 57.74 9.99 -8.19
CA HIS A 184 56.72 9.79 -9.20
C HIS A 184 56.20 8.34 -9.16
N ASN A 185 54.91 8.15 -9.43
CA ASN A 185 54.32 6.81 -9.49
C ASN A 185 55.02 5.94 -10.53
N GLY A 186 55.41 4.73 -10.14
CA GLY A 186 56.19 3.80 -10.96
C GLY A 186 57.70 4.07 -10.94
N SER A 187 58.15 5.07 -10.20
CA SER A 187 59.57 5.36 -10.01
C SER A 187 60.13 4.67 -8.77
N ALA A 188 61.45 4.59 -8.74
CA ALA A 188 62.19 4.08 -7.61
C ALA A 188 63.40 4.96 -7.34
N ILE A 189 63.73 5.07 -6.06
CA ILE A 189 64.91 5.79 -5.59
C ILE A 189 65.79 4.84 -4.78
N THR A 190 67.09 5.06 -4.92
CA THR A 190 68.10 4.32 -4.20
C THR A 190 68.57 5.14 -3.00
N PHE A 191 68.74 4.48 -1.87
CA PHE A 191 69.41 5.03 -0.71
C PHE A 191 70.33 3.97 -0.10
N ARG A 192 71.32 4.43 0.66
CA ARG A 192 72.28 3.57 1.34
C ARG A 192 72.01 3.54 2.83
N ALA A 193 72.31 2.40 3.44
CA ALA A 193 72.25 2.21 4.87
C ALA A 193 73.68 2.03 5.38
N ALA A 194 74.09 2.85 6.34
CA ALA A 194 75.32 2.61 7.09
C ALA A 194 75.11 1.38 7.97
N THR A 195 75.51 0.20 7.50
CA THR A 195 75.35 -1.06 8.24
C THR A 195 76.67 -1.57 8.81
N GLY A 196 76.66 -2.09 10.04
CA GLY A 196 77.82 -2.77 10.62
C GLY A 196 77.97 -4.24 10.18
N GLN A 197 76.92 -4.83 9.59
CA GLN A 197 76.86 -6.21 9.09
C GLN A 197 75.74 -6.32 8.04
N ARG A 198 75.92 -7.19 7.02
CA ARG A 198 74.91 -7.53 5.99
C ARG A 198 73.53 -7.77 6.63
N ALA A 199 72.57 -6.87 6.44
CA ALA A 199 71.35 -6.88 7.24
C ALA A 199 70.04 -6.72 6.44
N SER A 200 69.12 -7.62 6.76
CA SER A 200 67.67 -7.38 6.76
C SER A 200 67.39 -6.11 7.57
N ALA A 201 66.83 -5.08 6.93
CA ALA A 201 66.46 -3.81 7.54
C ALA A 201 64.94 -3.62 7.53
N VAL A 202 64.43 -2.86 8.48
CA VAL A 202 63.02 -2.50 8.58
C VAL A 202 62.94 -0.98 8.58
N PHE A 203 62.19 -0.45 7.63
CA PHE A 203 62.06 0.98 7.41
C PHE A 203 60.61 1.39 7.65
N GLN A 204 60.43 2.59 8.17
CA GLN A 204 59.14 3.25 8.23
C GLN A 204 59.12 4.33 7.15
N VAL A 205 58.09 4.29 6.32
CA VAL A 205 57.89 5.21 5.20
C VAL A 205 56.70 6.11 5.52
N ARG A 206 56.91 7.42 5.56
CA ARG A 206 55.88 8.42 5.81
C ARG A 206 55.72 9.32 4.58
N ALA A 207 54.51 9.40 4.04
CA ALA A 207 54.12 10.36 3.00
C ALA A 207 52.83 11.05 3.45
N GLU A 208 52.79 12.37 3.55
CA GLU A 208 51.55 13.07 3.87
C GLU A 208 50.63 13.11 2.63
N PRO A 209 49.30 12.87 2.77
CA PRO A 209 48.51 12.74 4.01
C PRO A 209 48.30 11.29 4.51
N TRP A 210 49.08 10.32 4.04
CA TRP A 210 48.89 8.90 4.37
C TRP A 210 49.56 8.49 5.69
N GLU A 211 49.00 7.45 6.31
CA GLU A 211 49.56 6.85 7.51
C GLU A 211 50.93 6.22 7.22
N PRO A 212 51.87 6.25 8.20
CA PRO A 212 53.20 5.69 8.00
C PRO A 212 53.14 4.16 7.85
N VAL A 213 53.82 3.64 6.84
CA VAL A 213 53.86 2.20 6.53
C VAL A 213 55.21 1.62 6.94
N VAL A 214 55.19 0.49 7.64
CA VAL A 214 56.40 -0.27 7.97
C VAL A 214 56.68 -1.28 6.87
N VAL A 215 57.83 -1.14 6.21
CA VAL A 215 58.25 -1.99 5.09
C VAL A 215 59.52 -2.73 5.51
N ARG A 216 59.50 -4.05 5.37
CA ARG A 216 60.67 -4.90 5.57
C ARG A 216 61.40 -5.06 4.24
N ALA A 217 62.72 -4.89 4.25
CA ALA A 217 63.55 -5.32 3.13
C ALA A 217 63.71 -6.85 3.20
N GLU A 218 63.15 -7.55 2.22
CA GLU A 218 63.35 -9.00 2.01
C GLU A 218 64.58 -9.29 1.16
#